data_AF-A0A816E7Q1-F1
#
_entry.id   AF-A0A816E7Q1-F1
#
_cell.length_a   1.000
_cell.length_b   1.000
_cell.length_c   1.000
_cell.angle_alpha   90.00
_cell.angle_beta   90.00
_cell.angle_gamma   90.00
#
_symmetry.space_group_name_H-M   'P 1'
#
loop_
_entity.id
_entity.type
_entity.pdbx_description
1 polymer ?
#
loop_
_entity_poly.entity_id
_entity_poly.type
_entity_poly.pdbx_seq_one_letter_code
_entity_poly.pdbx_strand_id
1 'polypeptide(L)'
;GNHIFNSSASSTYKAWNKLFYISYGDGSNANGTFANDTVTIAGISVQQQSFAIVATAHNFNGDQADGLMGLGYQNIAAGQENPVIWSMYLAGELTQPIFSFWFGPISTGSDTGELILGGYDTTKYTGAFTYSPVKLKGYWEFAMDSVSLSFSSATITTIATSVSAILDTGTTMIVVPTTYANAINTLVGGAYDTTNNQSAM
;
A
#
# COMPACT_ATOMS: atom_id res chain seq x y z
N GLY A 1 -12.69 3.24 11.86
CA GLY A 1 -13.33 4.49 12.32
C GLY A 1 -14.48 4.77 11.38
N ASN A 2 -15.24 5.86 11.56
CA ASN A 2 -16.24 6.26 10.56
C ASN A 2 -16.43 7.79 10.53
N HIS A 3 -15.34 8.57 10.63
CA HIS A 3 -15.46 10.02 10.51
C HIS A 3 -15.86 10.41 9.08
N ILE A 4 -16.93 11.21 8.97
CA ILE A 4 -17.45 11.67 7.68
C ILE A 4 -16.89 13.07 7.39
N PHE A 5 -16.30 13.24 6.21
CA PHE A 5 -15.83 14.54 5.74
C PHE A 5 -17.01 15.51 5.55
N ASN A 6 -16.96 16.65 6.24
CA ASN A 6 -17.98 17.70 6.14
C ASN A 6 -17.52 18.82 5.20
N SER A 7 -17.95 18.78 3.93
CA SER A 7 -17.57 19.76 2.92
C SER A 7 -18.04 21.18 3.23
N SER A 8 -19.16 21.38 3.92
CA SER A 8 -19.67 22.73 4.24
C SER A 8 -18.85 23.43 5.33
N ALA A 9 -18.01 22.68 6.06
CA ALA A 9 -17.15 23.22 7.11
C ALA A 9 -15.76 23.65 6.60
N SER A 10 -15.41 23.32 5.35
CA SER A 10 -14.12 23.67 4.76
C SER A 10 -14.23 24.87 3.83
N SER A 11 -13.43 25.90 4.09
CA SER A 11 -13.34 27.09 3.23
C SER A 11 -12.50 26.86 1.97
N THR A 12 -11.69 25.81 1.94
CA THR A 12 -10.85 25.44 0.77
C THR A 12 -11.44 24.32 -0.08
N TYR A 13 -12.57 23.75 0.35
CA TYR A 13 -13.30 22.73 -0.40
C TYR A 13 -13.74 23.23 -1.77
N LYS A 14 -13.49 22.42 -2.78
CA LYS A 14 -14.02 22.57 -4.13
C LYS A 14 -14.60 21.25 -4.60
N ALA A 15 -15.89 21.27 -4.93
CA ALA A 15 -16.54 20.13 -5.54
C ALA A 15 -15.97 19.89 -6.95
N TRP A 16 -15.58 18.65 -7.25
CA TRP A 16 -15.26 18.22 -8.61
C TRP A 16 -16.45 17.50 -9.26
N ASN A 17 -17.31 16.84 -8.46
CA ASN A 17 -18.56 16.19 -8.87
C ASN A 17 -18.40 15.12 -9.96
N LYS A 18 -17.18 14.63 -10.18
CA LYS A 18 -16.89 13.45 -10.99
C LYS A 18 -17.15 12.20 -10.15
N LEU A 19 -17.83 11.20 -10.72
CA LEU A 19 -18.07 9.93 -10.04
C LEU A 19 -16.75 9.20 -9.75
N PHE A 20 -16.66 8.63 -8.55
CA PHE A 20 -15.57 7.79 -8.09
C PHE A 20 -16.06 6.35 -7.93
N TYR A 21 -15.23 5.41 -8.37
CA TYR A 21 -15.37 3.98 -8.09
C TYR A 21 -13.98 3.36 -7.97
N ILE A 22 -13.82 2.44 -7.03
CA ILE A 22 -12.62 1.60 -6.89
C ILE A 22 -13.02 0.21 -6.41
N SER A 23 -12.26 -0.80 -6.83
CA SER A 23 -12.38 -2.19 -6.38
C SER A 23 -11.01 -2.79 -6.13
N TYR A 24 -10.92 -3.66 -5.15
CA TYR A 24 -9.69 -4.31 -4.72
C TYR A 24 -9.72 -5.81 -5.01
N GLY A 25 -8.55 -6.45 -4.97
CA GLY A 25 -8.38 -7.87 -5.31
C GLY A 25 -9.07 -8.83 -4.33
N ASP A 26 -9.37 -8.36 -3.11
CA ASP A 26 -10.13 -9.08 -2.08
C ASP A 26 -11.66 -8.97 -2.27
N GLY A 27 -12.11 -8.24 -3.31
CA GLY A 27 -13.52 -8.01 -3.60
C GLY A 27 -14.14 -6.82 -2.84
N SER A 28 -13.39 -6.15 -1.97
CA SER A 28 -13.82 -4.88 -1.38
C SER A 28 -13.93 -3.79 -2.44
N ASN A 29 -14.85 -2.86 -2.26
CA ASN A 29 -15.09 -1.79 -3.23
C ASN A 29 -15.76 -0.57 -2.60
N ALA A 30 -15.52 0.60 -3.19
CA ALA A 30 -16.09 1.86 -2.74
C ALA A 30 -16.47 2.74 -3.92
N ASN A 31 -17.51 3.56 -3.74
CA ASN A 31 -17.93 4.55 -4.72
C ASN A 31 -18.34 5.87 -4.04
N GLY A 32 -18.40 6.93 -4.83
CA GLY A 32 -18.76 8.26 -4.36
C GLY A 32 -18.44 9.33 -5.38
N THR A 33 -17.89 10.45 -4.93
CA THR A 33 -17.55 11.59 -5.79
C THR A 33 -16.20 12.16 -5.47
N PHE A 34 -15.45 12.59 -6.48
CA PHE A 34 -14.23 13.33 -6.27
C PHE A 34 -14.49 14.77 -5.80
N ALA A 35 -13.55 15.27 -5.01
CA ALA A 35 -13.44 16.66 -4.57
C ALA A 35 -11.97 17.07 -4.49
N ASN A 36 -11.75 18.37 -4.35
CA ASN A 36 -10.45 18.96 -4.06
C ASN A 36 -10.55 19.71 -2.73
N ASP A 37 -9.53 19.58 -1.89
CA ASP A 37 -9.39 20.39 -0.68
C ASP A 37 -7.92 20.48 -0.28
N THR A 38 -7.62 21.23 0.78
CA THR A 38 -6.31 21.19 1.42
C THR A 38 -6.18 19.92 2.24
N VAL A 39 -5.12 19.15 2.00
CA VAL A 39 -4.80 17.94 2.76
C VAL A 39 -3.52 18.18 3.55
N THR A 40 -3.58 17.96 4.85
CA THR A 40 -2.43 18.08 5.76
C THR A 40 -2.09 16.72 6.35
N ILE A 41 -0.84 16.29 6.20
CA ILE A 41 -0.33 15.01 6.75
C ILE A 41 1.01 15.29 7.41
N ALA A 42 1.15 14.89 8.67
CA ALA A 42 2.37 15.10 9.45
C ALA A 42 2.89 16.56 9.41
N GLY A 43 1.97 17.55 9.36
CA GLY A 43 2.30 18.97 9.28
C GLY A 43 2.57 19.51 7.87
N ILE A 44 2.71 18.65 6.86
CA ILE A 44 2.88 19.05 5.45
C ILE A 44 1.50 19.26 4.82
N SER A 45 1.28 20.43 4.23
CA SER A 45 -0.01 20.78 3.62
C SER A 45 0.10 20.93 2.11
N VAL A 46 -0.77 20.23 1.37
CA VAL A 46 -0.91 20.40 -0.08
C VAL A 46 -2.30 20.96 -0.40
N GLN A 47 -2.32 22.06 -1.12
CA GLN A 47 -3.57 22.71 -1.52
C GLN A 47 -4.18 22.03 -2.74
N GLN A 48 -5.52 22.04 -2.81
CA GLN A 48 -6.28 21.50 -3.94
C GLN A 48 -5.96 20.03 -4.27
N GLN A 49 -5.59 19.23 -3.27
CA GLN A 49 -5.38 17.80 -3.41
C GLN A 49 -6.70 17.13 -3.79
N SER A 50 -6.70 16.37 -4.89
CA SER A 50 -7.84 15.56 -5.31
C SER A 50 -7.98 14.32 -4.41
N PHE A 51 -9.19 14.06 -3.90
CA PHE A 51 -9.53 12.84 -3.17
C PHE A 51 -11.00 12.47 -3.40
N ALA A 52 -11.38 11.25 -3.01
CA ALA A 52 -12.76 10.79 -3.11
C ALA A 52 -13.49 10.93 -1.77
N ILE A 53 -14.68 11.53 -1.82
CA ILE A 53 -15.67 11.45 -0.74
C ILE A 53 -16.50 10.21 -1.01
N VAL A 54 -16.36 9.21 -0.14
CA VAL A 54 -17.02 7.91 -0.28
C VAL A 54 -18.48 8.02 0.14
N ALA A 55 -19.39 7.59 -0.73
CA ALA A 55 -20.83 7.52 -0.47
C ALA A 55 -21.23 6.11 0.02
N THR A 56 -20.68 5.07 -0.60
CA THR A 56 -20.87 3.69 -0.14
C THR A 56 -19.58 2.89 -0.26
N ALA A 57 -19.37 1.99 0.70
CA ALA A 57 -18.21 1.11 0.79
C ALA A 57 -18.69 -0.29 1.21
N HIS A 58 -18.09 -1.32 0.62
CA HIS A 58 -18.43 -2.72 0.86
C HIS A 58 -17.18 -3.51 1.26
N ASN A 59 -17.33 -4.38 2.25
CA ASN A 59 -16.28 -5.23 2.82
C ASN A 59 -15.11 -4.47 3.52
N PHE A 60 -15.40 -3.31 4.10
CA PHE A 60 -14.50 -2.58 5.02
C PHE A 60 -14.96 -2.68 6.49
N ASN A 61 -15.83 -3.65 6.79
CA ASN A 61 -16.42 -3.81 8.12
C ASN A 61 -15.35 -4.29 9.11
N GLY A 62 -15.16 -3.56 10.20
CA GLY A 62 -14.17 -3.89 11.24
C GLY A 62 -12.86 -3.13 11.11
N ASP A 63 -12.66 -2.36 10.04
CA ASP A 63 -11.47 -1.54 9.86
C ASP A 63 -11.42 -0.37 10.86
N GLN A 64 -10.25 -0.20 11.48
CA GLN A 64 -10.02 0.92 12.38
C GLN A 64 -9.73 2.23 11.65
N ALA A 65 -9.24 2.17 10.41
CA ALA A 65 -9.06 3.34 9.56
C ALA A 65 -10.41 3.93 9.11
N ASP A 66 -10.43 5.23 8.77
CA ASP A 66 -11.60 5.89 8.16
C ASP A 66 -11.56 5.85 6.63
N GLY A 67 -10.41 5.54 6.05
CA GLY A 67 -10.19 5.55 4.61
C GLY A 67 -8.77 5.14 4.22
N LEU A 68 -8.46 5.28 2.93
CA LEU A 68 -7.20 4.84 2.35
C LEU A 68 -6.45 6.00 1.70
N MET A 69 -5.14 6.06 1.95
CA MET A 69 -4.22 7.00 1.31
C MET A 69 -3.31 6.24 0.34
N GLY A 70 -3.63 6.27 -0.95
CA GLY A 70 -2.81 5.63 -1.98
C GLY A 70 -1.45 6.32 -2.16
N LEU A 71 -0.38 5.53 -2.18
CA LEU A 71 1.00 5.99 -2.39
C LEU A 71 1.61 5.48 -3.71
N GLY A 72 0.80 4.90 -4.60
CA GLY A 72 1.20 4.44 -5.92
C GLY A 72 1.44 5.58 -6.91
N TYR A 73 1.59 5.25 -8.19
CA TYR A 73 1.72 6.25 -9.26
C TYR A 73 0.35 6.74 -9.75
N GLN A 74 0.33 7.94 -10.35
CA GLN A 74 -0.88 8.58 -10.87
C GLN A 74 -1.65 7.73 -11.90
N ASN A 75 -0.95 6.96 -12.74
CA ASN A 75 -1.56 6.26 -13.87
C ASN A 75 -2.50 5.11 -13.46
N ILE A 76 -2.45 4.67 -12.20
CA ILE A 76 -3.39 3.68 -11.64
C ILE A 76 -4.41 4.31 -10.67
N ALA A 77 -4.34 5.62 -10.43
CA ALA A 77 -5.33 6.31 -9.61
C ALA A 77 -6.67 6.39 -10.35
N ALA A 78 -7.78 6.04 -9.69
CA ALA A 78 -9.12 6.07 -10.31
C ALA A 78 -9.48 7.45 -10.88
N GLY A 79 -8.99 8.52 -10.25
CA GLY A 79 -9.20 9.90 -10.71
C GLY A 79 -8.28 10.33 -11.84
N GLN A 80 -7.20 9.59 -12.08
CA GLN A 80 -6.02 9.99 -12.87
C GLN A 80 -5.38 11.30 -12.39
N GLU A 81 -5.51 11.58 -11.09
CA GLU A 81 -4.93 12.73 -10.40
C GLU A 81 -3.74 12.31 -9.55
N ASN A 82 -2.87 13.27 -9.25
CA ASN A 82 -1.69 13.02 -8.42
C ASN A 82 -2.12 12.52 -7.02
N PRO A 83 -1.62 11.35 -6.58
CA PRO A 83 -1.72 10.95 -5.19
C PRO A 83 -0.99 11.95 -4.29
N VAL A 84 -1.38 12.04 -3.02
CA VAL A 84 -0.94 13.11 -2.11
C VAL A 84 0.57 13.26 -2.01
N ILE A 85 1.31 12.14 -1.99
CA ILE A 85 2.77 12.18 -1.90
C ILE A 85 3.43 12.77 -3.15
N TRP A 86 2.83 12.58 -4.33
CA TRP A 86 3.28 13.20 -5.57
C TRP A 86 3.01 14.70 -5.57
N SER A 87 1.84 15.12 -5.06
CA SER A 87 1.54 16.53 -4.88
C SER A 87 2.53 17.21 -3.93
N MET A 88 2.91 16.54 -2.83
CA MET A 88 3.95 17.04 -1.90
C MET A 88 5.31 17.17 -2.59
N TYR A 89 5.71 16.15 -3.37
CA TYR A 89 6.95 16.20 -4.16
C TYR A 89 6.96 17.35 -5.16
N LEU A 90 5.89 17.49 -5.95
CA LEU A 90 5.77 18.54 -6.97
C LEU A 90 5.69 19.95 -6.37
N ALA A 91 5.14 20.08 -5.17
CA ALA A 91 5.13 21.33 -4.42
C ALA A 91 6.47 21.68 -3.75
N GLY A 92 7.44 20.74 -3.74
CA GLY A 92 8.75 20.95 -3.11
C GLY A 92 8.72 20.87 -1.58
N GLU A 93 7.69 20.25 -1.01
CA GLU A 93 7.48 20.21 0.45
C GLU A 93 8.25 19.08 1.15
N LEU A 94 8.85 18.16 0.38
CA LEU A 94 9.62 17.04 0.90
C LEU A 94 11.11 17.41 0.98
N THR A 95 11.74 17.21 2.15
CA THR A 95 13.19 17.40 2.32
C THR A 95 14.00 16.53 1.35
N GLN A 96 13.58 15.28 1.16
CA GLN A 96 14.09 14.38 0.13
C GLN A 96 12.91 13.80 -0.65
N PRO A 97 13.03 13.51 -1.95
CA PRO A 97 11.93 12.96 -2.75
C PRO A 97 11.70 11.46 -2.50
N ILE A 98 11.54 11.07 -1.23
CA ILE A 98 11.34 9.71 -0.76
C ILE A 98 10.30 9.69 0.35
N PHE A 99 9.74 8.51 0.60
CA PHE A 99 9.04 8.17 1.83
C PHE A 99 9.52 6.80 2.30
N SER A 100 9.39 6.53 3.60
CA SER A 100 9.83 5.26 4.18
C SER A 100 8.84 4.76 5.20
N PHE A 101 8.83 3.43 5.37
CA PHE A 101 8.02 2.73 6.34
C PHE A 101 8.89 1.93 7.28
N TRP A 102 8.51 1.94 8.56
CA TRP A 102 8.94 0.95 9.53
C TRP A 102 7.70 0.33 10.16
N PHE A 103 7.67 -1.00 10.24
CA PHE A 103 6.62 -1.76 10.92
C PHE A 103 7.22 -2.40 12.16
N GLY A 104 6.61 -2.14 13.30
CA GLY A 104 7.06 -2.70 14.57
C GLY A 104 6.84 -4.21 14.67
N PRO A 105 7.65 -4.92 15.46
CA PRO A 105 7.51 -6.36 15.60
C PRO A 105 6.19 -6.71 16.28
N ILE A 106 5.43 -7.65 15.70
CA ILE A 106 4.19 -8.17 16.31
C ILE A 106 4.44 -8.73 17.72
N SER A 107 5.65 -9.26 17.97
CA SER A 107 6.05 -9.87 19.24
C SER A 107 6.07 -8.92 20.44
N THR A 108 6.10 -7.60 20.22
CA THR A 108 6.05 -6.63 21.34
C THR A 108 4.64 -6.38 21.84
N GLY A 109 3.61 -6.92 21.16
CA GLY A 109 2.20 -6.75 21.52
C GLY A 109 1.68 -5.32 21.37
N SER A 110 2.48 -4.42 20.78
CA SER A 110 2.16 -3.02 20.57
C SER A 110 2.05 -2.74 19.07
N ASP A 111 0.91 -2.22 18.64
CA ASP A 111 0.73 -1.74 17.27
C ASP A 111 1.56 -0.48 17.06
N THR A 112 2.77 -0.66 16.54
CA THR A 112 3.76 0.40 16.35
C THR A 112 4.22 0.37 14.92
N GLY A 113 4.36 1.55 14.34
CA GLY A 113 4.80 1.73 12.98
C GLY A 113 5.08 3.20 12.73
N GLU A 114 5.80 3.47 11.65
CA GLU A 114 6.17 4.82 11.28
C GLU A 114 6.15 4.96 9.76
N LEU A 115 5.54 6.05 9.30
CA LEU A 115 5.67 6.54 7.94
C LEU A 115 6.38 7.89 8.01
N ILE A 116 7.53 7.99 7.34
CA ILE A 116 8.25 9.27 7.19
C ILE A 116 8.06 9.75 5.76
N LEU A 117 7.58 10.98 5.62
CA LEU A 117 7.51 11.70 4.35
C LEU A 117 8.74 12.61 4.25
N GLY A 118 9.59 12.38 3.25
CA GLY A 118 10.78 13.20 3.03
C GLY A 118 12.07 12.70 3.66
N GLY A 119 12.12 11.47 4.16
CA GLY A 119 13.29 10.92 4.85
C GLY A 119 13.12 9.49 5.34
N TYR A 120 14.00 9.08 6.25
CA TYR A 120 13.99 7.79 6.95
C TYR A 120 14.66 7.91 8.31
N ASP A 121 14.32 7.03 9.25
CA ASP A 121 14.93 6.97 10.59
C ASP A 121 16.06 5.92 10.60
N THR A 122 17.29 6.39 10.85
CA THR A 122 18.50 5.54 10.90
C THR A 122 18.54 4.60 12.10
N THR A 123 17.68 4.80 13.09
CA THR A 123 17.56 3.90 14.25
C THR A 123 16.70 2.67 13.95
N LYS A 124 15.98 2.65 12.81
CA LYS A 124 15.00 1.62 12.44
C LYS A 124 15.53 0.54 11.49
N TYR A 125 16.76 0.67 11.02
CA TYR A 125 17.39 -0.31 10.15
C TYR A 125 18.90 -0.42 10.43
N THR A 126 19.51 -1.47 9.92
CA THR A 126 20.96 -1.69 9.98
C THR A 126 21.51 -1.95 8.59
N GLY A 127 22.78 -1.61 8.36
CA GLY A 127 23.42 -1.80 7.07
C GLY A 127 23.04 -0.72 6.05
N ALA A 128 23.21 -1.02 4.77
CA ALA A 128 22.91 -0.09 3.67
C ALA A 128 21.64 -0.53 2.93
N PHE A 129 20.94 0.44 2.33
CA PHE A 129 19.82 0.14 1.44
C PHE A 129 20.29 -0.59 0.18
N THR A 130 19.51 -1.60 -0.21
CA THR A 130 19.61 -2.22 -1.54
C THR A 130 18.52 -1.62 -2.40
N TYR A 131 18.90 -1.02 -3.53
CA TYR A 131 17.97 -0.38 -4.44
C TYR A 131 17.72 -1.26 -5.67
N SER A 132 16.44 -1.38 -6.06
CA SER A 132 16.03 -1.96 -7.33
C SER A 132 15.23 -0.92 -8.11
N PRO A 133 15.51 -0.72 -9.41
CA PRO A 133 14.76 0.26 -10.20
C PRO A 133 13.30 -0.16 -10.35
N VAL A 134 12.40 0.81 -10.35
CA VAL A 134 11.00 0.57 -10.66
C VAL A 134 10.88 0.08 -12.11
N LYS A 135 10.30 -1.10 -12.29
CA LYS A 135 10.17 -1.80 -13.58
C LYS A 135 9.03 -1.22 -14.42
N LEU A 136 7.85 -1.06 -13.83
CA LEU A 136 6.67 -0.49 -14.49
C LEU A 136 6.01 0.52 -13.57
N LYS A 137 5.95 1.78 -14.01
CA LYS A 137 5.32 2.87 -13.24
C LYS A 137 3.81 2.65 -13.20
N GLY A 138 3.30 2.52 -12.00
CA GLY A 138 1.92 2.18 -11.66
C GLY A 138 1.93 1.74 -10.22
N TYR A 139 2.49 0.56 -10.01
CA TYR A 139 2.86 0.04 -8.70
C TYR A 139 4.31 0.37 -8.36
N TRP A 140 4.70 0.12 -7.11
CA TRP A 140 6.12 0.02 -6.73
C TRP A 140 6.65 -1.36 -7.14
N GLU A 141 6.62 -1.62 -8.45
CA GLU A 141 7.03 -2.90 -9.06
C GLU A 141 8.53 -2.93 -9.33
N PHE A 142 9.18 -4.03 -8.97
CA PHE A 142 10.60 -4.26 -9.21
C PHE A 142 10.86 -5.69 -9.68
N ALA A 143 12.01 -5.91 -10.30
CA ALA A 143 12.45 -7.24 -10.71
C ALA A 143 13.10 -7.99 -9.52
N MET A 144 12.79 -9.28 -9.41
CA MET A 144 13.42 -10.22 -8.49
C MET A 144 14.04 -11.37 -9.27
N ASP A 145 15.28 -11.70 -8.93
CA ASP A 145 16.05 -12.74 -9.64
C ASP A 145 15.50 -14.14 -9.37
N SER A 146 15.12 -14.45 -8.12
CA SER A 146 14.50 -15.72 -7.78
C SER A 146 13.72 -15.67 -6.47
N VAL A 147 12.81 -16.64 -6.33
CA VAL A 147 12.17 -17.01 -5.05
C VAL A 147 12.63 -18.41 -4.72
N SER A 148 13.22 -18.59 -3.54
CA SER A 148 13.75 -19.88 -3.10
C SER A 148 13.39 -20.15 -1.64
N LEU A 149 13.16 -21.42 -1.31
CA LEU A 149 13.02 -21.88 0.07
C LEU A 149 14.33 -22.53 0.53
N SER A 150 14.75 -22.20 1.74
CA SER A 150 15.91 -22.80 2.40
C SER A 150 15.47 -23.51 3.67
N PHE A 151 15.81 -24.79 3.79
CA PHE A 151 15.54 -25.58 4.98
C PHE A 151 16.80 -25.75 5.83
N SER A 152 16.64 -26.05 7.11
CA SER A 152 17.76 -26.26 8.05
C SER A 152 18.76 -27.33 7.59
N SER A 153 18.36 -28.22 6.67
CA SER A 153 19.21 -29.21 6.00
C SER A 153 20.17 -28.63 4.93
N ALA A 154 20.25 -27.30 4.79
CA ALA A 154 20.99 -26.58 3.76
C ALA A 154 20.54 -26.85 2.31
N THR A 155 19.41 -27.53 2.11
CA THR A 155 18.80 -27.67 0.78
C THR A 155 18.07 -26.38 0.43
N ILE A 156 18.51 -25.73 -0.65
CA ILE A 156 17.81 -24.59 -1.25
C ILE A 156 17.03 -25.10 -2.46
N THR A 157 15.72 -24.84 -2.48
CA THR A 157 14.84 -25.15 -3.62
C THR A 157 14.32 -23.86 -4.23
N THR A 158 14.72 -23.59 -5.47
CA THR A 158 14.21 -22.45 -6.23
C THR A 158 12.80 -22.75 -6.76
N ILE A 159 11.85 -21.88 -6.41
CA ILE A 159 10.44 -21.96 -6.78
C ILE A 159 10.15 -21.21 -8.07
N ALA A 160 10.82 -20.07 -8.25
CA ALA A 160 10.67 -19.22 -9.41
C ALA A 160 11.95 -18.43 -9.69
N THR A 161 12.15 -18.05 -10.95
CA THR A 161 13.25 -17.19 -11.41
C THR A 161 12.70 -16.06 -12.26
N SER A 162 13.37 -14.91 -12.24
CA SER A 162 13.04 -13.73 -13.06
C SER A 162 11.58 -13.27 -12.90
N VAL A 163 11.16 -13.05 -11.66
CA VAL A 163 9.78 -12.65 -11.34
C VAL A 163 9.67 -11.13 -11.14
N SER A 164 8.47 -10.59 -11.29
CA SER A 164 8.13 -9.24 -10.82
C SER A 164 7.54 -9.34 -9.42
N ALA A 165 7.81 -8.33 -8.59
CA ALA A 165 7.20 -8.16 -7.28
C ALA A 165 6.77 -6.70 -7.09
N ILE A 166 5.76 -6.49 -6.24
CA ILE A 166 5.27 -5.18 -5.85
C ILE A 166 5.48 -5.03 -4.35
N LEU A 167 5.99 -3.88 -3.91
CA LEU A 167 5.89 -3.48 -2.51
C LEU A 167 4.53 -2.83 -2.28
N ASP A 168 3.67 -3.49 -1.52
CA ASP A 168 2.32 -3.04 -1.21
C ASP A 168 2.08 -3.04 0.30
N THR A 169 2.11 -1.85 0.92
CA THR A 169 1.86 -1.69 2.35
C THR A 169 0.39 -1.89 2.73
N GLY A 170 -0.52 -1.95 1.75
CA GLY A 170 -1.94 -2.24 1.97
C GLY A 170 -2.24 -3.73 2.09
N THR A 171 -1.29 -4.61 1.75
CA THR A 171 -1.47 -6.07 1.82
C THR A 171 -0.66 -6.65 2.98
N THR A 172 -1.34 -7.35 3.90
CA THR A 172 -0.69 -7.94 5.09
C THR A 172 0.14 -9.18 4.78
N MET A 173 -0.27 -10.00 3.79
CA MET A 173 0.36 -11.26 3.44
C MET A 173 1.24 -11.16 2.20
N ILE A 174 2.20 -12.08 2.06
CA ILE A 174 2.91 -12.27 0.78
C ILE A 174 1.97 -13.02 -0.16
N VAL A 175 1.58 -12.36 -1.25
CA VAL A 175 0.73 -12.95 -2.29
C VAL A 175 1.61 -13.40 -3.46
N VAL A 176 1.46 -14.66 -3.86
CA VAL A 176 2.18 -15.26 -4.99
C VAL A 176 1.22 -15.99 -5.93
N PRO A 177 1.58 -16.22 -7.20
CA PRO A 177 0.84 -17.11 -8.09
C PRO A 177 0.55 -18.46 -7.44
N THR A 178 -0.64 -19.01 -7.71
CA THR A 178 -1.11 -20.28 -7.13
C THR A 178 -0.12 -21.44 -7.35
N THR A 179 0.59 -21.44 -8.48
CA THR A 179 1.65 -22.43 -8.76
C THR A 179 2.80 -22.37 -7.76
N TYR A 180 3.21 -21.16 -7.36
CA TYR A 180 4.27 -20.95 -6.38
C TYR A 180 3.76 -21.25 -4.97
N ALA A 181 2.55 -20.81 -4.63
CA ALA A 181 1.92 -21.13 -3.35
C ALA A 181 1.82 -22.65 -3.13
N ASN A 182 1.36 -23.39 -4.13
CA ASN A 182 1.28 -24.85 -4.07
C ASN A 182 2.64 -25.52 -3.90
N ALA A 183 3.66 -25.04 -4.60
CA ALA A 183 5.03 -25.54 -4.46
C ALA A 183 5.57 -25.27 -3.04
N ILE A 184 5.34 -24.05 -2.52
CA ILE A 184 5.73 -23.68 -1.16
C ILE A 184 5.01 -24.57 -0.13
N ASN A 185 3.68 -24.68 -0.19
CA ASN A 185 2.90 -25.54 0.71
C ASN A 185 3.37 -26.98 0.70
N THR A 186 3.63 -27.55 -0.48
CA THR A 186 4.14 -28.92 -0.62
C THR A 186 5.48 -29.09 0.11
N LEU A 187 6.37 -28.11 0.00
CA LEU A 187 7.69 -28.15 0.60
C LEU A 187 7.68 -27.90 2.12
N VAL A 188 6.78 -27.04 2.61
CA VAL A 188 6.68 -26.72 4.05
C VAL A 188 5.68 -27.61 4.80
N GLY A 189 4.95 -28.47 4.09
CA GLY A 189 3.87 -29.28 4.67
C GLY A 189 2.61 -28.47 5.00
N GLY A 190 2.43 -27.32 4.37
CA GLY A 190 1.27 -26.44 4.52
C GLY A 190 0.02 -27.03 3.89
N ALA A 191 -1.16 -26.69 4.43
CA ALA A 191 -2.45 -27.09 3.90
C ALA A 191 -3.19 -25.90 3.29
N TYR A 192 -4.00 -26.15 2.28
CA TYR A 192 -4.87 -25.12 1.71
C TYR A 192 -6.07 -24.89 2.64
N ASP A 193 -6.29 -23.65 3.06
CA ASP A 193 -7.52 -23.25 3.75
C ASP A 193 -8.60 -22.99 2.69
N THR A 194 -9.46 -24.00 2.50
CA THR A 194 -10.61 -23.93 1.59
C THR A 194 -11.66 -22.90 2.00
N THR A 195 -11.65 -22.47 3.27
CA THR A 195 -12.65 -21.56 3.84
C THR A 195 -12.36 -20.11 3.46
N ASN A 196 -11.08 -19.74 3.46
CA ASN A 196 -10.62 -18.37 3.16
C ASN A 196 -9.99 -18.25 1.76
N ASN A 197 -9.98 -19.34 0.99
CA ASN A 197 -9.36 -19.43 -0.34
C ASN A 197 -7.89 -19.00 -0.31
N GLN A 198 -7.17 -19.40 0.74
CA GLN A 198 -5.79 -19.00 1.02
C GLN A 198 -4.96 -20.23 1.35
N SER A 199 -3.66 -20.16 1.09
CA SER A 199 -2.71 -21.16 1.57
C SER A 199 -2.37 -20.86 3.02
N ALA A 200 -2.53 -21.83 3.92
CA ALA A 200 -2.03 -21.70 5.28
C ALA A 200 -0.51 -21.94 5.25
N MET A 201 0.24 -20.85 5.46
CA MET A 201 1.65 -20.92 5.84
C MET A 201 1.77 -20.67 7.34
#